data_AF-R9JMY0-F1
#
_entry.id   AF-R9JMY0-F1
#
_cell.length_a   1.000
_cell.length_b   1.000
_cell.length_c   1.000
_cell.angle_alpha   90.00
_cell.angle_beta   90.00
_cell.angle_gamma   90.00
#
_symmetry.space_group_name_H-M   'P 1'
#
loop_
_entity.id
_entity.type
_entity.pdbx_description
1 polymer ?
#
loop_
_entity_poly.entity_id
_entity_poly.type
_entity_poly.pdbx_seq_one_letter_code
_entity_poly.pdbx_strand_id
1 'polypeptide(L)'
;MPFTQSLLKGDRKCYVILIQKDAAFPKNSPWNIAADFDVDMSFSAEQIAAMLWEYETDHHTGMDVEAVAEYLYQYTSGYPYLVSALCKIIDEKLPLQEAFADEHNIWTMEGIEAAVRIILRMKAALFDSMIKHITEYPDLKEMLYAMLLKGEQIVYSQDNHTIELACMFGYIQDDGISVKVANRIFETRLYNLFLSEEELSNAICREAKENKSQFVYDGRLNMERILEKFVEHFNDIYGENNNKFVEDYGRKFFLLYLRPIIMSSLRYRIKGILIV
;
A
#
# COMPACT_ATOMS: atom_id res chain seq x y z
N MET A 1 -28.11 -8.76 -1.03
CA MET A 1 -27.52 -8.89 0.32
C MET A 1 -26.17 -8.17 0.29
N PRO A 2 -25.67 -7.58 1.38
CA PRO A 2 -24.35 -6.95 1.36
C PRO A 2 -23.25 -7.98 1.06
N PHE A 3 -22.24 -7.61 0.26
CA PHE A 3 -21.08 -8.44 -0.17
C PHE A 3 -20.40 -9.22 0.98
N THR A 4 -20.51 -8.73 2.22
CA THR A 4 -19.98 -9.40 3.40
C THR A 4 -20.71 -10.69 3.78
N GLN A 5 -21.94 -10.93 3.31
CA GLN A 5 -22.69 -12.17 3.61
C GLN A 5 -22.41 -13.32 2.64
N SER A 6 -22.00 -13.06 1.39
CA SER A 6 -21.61 -14.13 0.44
C SER A 6 -20.26 -14.73 0.81
N LEU A 7 -19.29 -13.91 1.24
CA LEU A 7 -18.00 -14.36 1.80
C LEU A 7 -18.12 -15.27 3.04
N LEU A 8 -19.27 -15.25 3.73
CA LEU A 8 -19.54 -16.07 4.92
C LEU A 8 -20.36 -17.33 4.63
N LYS A 9 -20.84 -17.54 3.39
CA LYS A 9 -21.66 -18.71 3.02
C LYS A 9 -20.85 -19.91 2.53
N GLY A 10 -19.58 -19.74 2.22
CA GLY A 10 -18.65 -20.86 2.02
C GLY A 10 -18.18 -21.38 3.37
N ASP A 11 -18.39 -22.66 3.66
CA ASP A 11 -18.03 -23.38 4.89
C ASP A 11 -16.53 -23.28 5.26
N ARG A 12 -16.08 -22.11 5.73
CA ARG A 12 -14.80 -21.93 6.39
C ARG A 12 -15.04 -21.14 7.67
N LYS A 13 -15.06 -21.86 8.79
CA LYS A 13 -15.04 -21.29 10.13
C LYS A 13 -13.85 -20.34 10.24
N CYS A 14 -14.09 -19.04 10.13
CA CYS A 14 -13.10 -18.03 10.50
C CYS A 14 -12.85 -18.17 12.00
N TYR A 15 -11.78 -18.89 12.37
CA TYR A 15 -11.27 -18.87 13.73
C TYR A 15 -10.69 -17.47 13.97
N VAL A 16 -11.45 -16.63 14.68
CA VAL A 16 -10.91 -15.42 15.29
C VAL A 16 -9.94 -15.90 16.37
N ILE A 17 -8.65 -15.96 16.05
CA ILE A 17 -7.62 -16.16 17.06
C ILE A 17 -7.58 -14.86 17.87
N LEU A 18 -8.20 -14.89 19.04
CA LEU A 18 -8.03 -13.87 20.06
C LEU A 18 -6.57 -13.95 20.52
N ILE A 19 -5.70 -13.07 20.02
CA ILE A 19 -4.38 -12.87 20.61
C ILE A 19 -4.62 -12.25 21.98
N GLN A 20 -4.62 -13.08 23.01
CA GLN A 20 -4.60 -12.63 24.40
C GLN A 20 -3.33 -11.82 24.62
N LYS A 21 -3.53 -10.59 25.08
CA LYS A 21 -2.48 -9.67 25.51
C LYS A 21 -1.90 -10.18 26.83
N ASP A 22 -1.03 -11.17 26.78
CA ASP A 22 -0.17 -11.53 27.91
C ASP A 22 1.28 -11.17 27.60
N ALA A 23 1.73 -10.15 28.31
CA ALA A 23 3.11 -9.77 28.42
C ALA A 23 3.90 -10.94 29.06
N ALA A 24 5.08 -11.22 28.49
CA ALA A 24 6.11 -12.12 28.98
C ALA A 24 5.78 -13.63 28.97
N PHE A 25 5.99 -14.28 27.82
CA PHE A 25 6.30 -15.72 27.82
C PHE A 25 7.81 -15.94 28.02
N PRO A 26 8.23 -16.72 29.04
CA PRO A 26 9.58 -17.26 29.09
C PRO A 26 9.74 -18.25 27.93
N LYS A 27 10.82 -18.11 27.14
CA LYS A 27 11.12 -18.90 25.93
C LYS A 27 11.28 -20.44 26.11
N ASN A 28 10.88 -21.03 27.24
CA ASN A 28 11.17 -22.43 27.57
C ASN A 28 9.94 -23.22 28.05
N SER A 29 8.92 -23.37 27.20
CA SER A 29 7.91 -24.42 27.40
C SER A 29 8.30 -25.65 26.57
N PRO A 30 8.43 -26.85 27.18
CA PRO A 30 8.88 -28.06 26.49
C PRO A 30 7.85 -28.61 25.47
N TRP A 31 6.68 -27.96 25.38
CA TRP A 31 5.59 -28.27 24.45
C TRP A 31 5.44 -27.26 23.31
N ASN A 32 6.45 -26.41 23.07
CA ASN A 32 6.46 -25.52 21.91
C ASN A 32 6.87 -26.27 20.64
N ILE A 33 6.15 -27.35 20.31
CA ILE A 33 6.13 -27.90 18.96
C ILE A 33 4.96 -27.20 18.28
N ALA A 34 5.18 -25.95 17.86
CA ALA A 34 4.23 -25.27 16.99
C ALA A 34 4.12 -26.14 15.73
N ALA A 35 2.93 -26.70 15.48
CA ALA A 35 2.69 -27.39 14.23
C ALA A 35 2.91 -26.39 13.09
N ASP A 36 3.74 -26.75 12.12
CA ASP A 36 3.96 -25.96 10.90
C ASP A 36 2.63 -25.87 10.13
N PHE A 37 1.86 -24.82 10.39
CA PHE A 37 0.71 -24.47 9.58
C PHE A 37 1.18 -23.57 8.44
N ASP A 38 1.70 -24.20 7.38
CA ASP A 38 2.00 -23.55 6.11
C ASP A 38 0.70 -23.36 5.30
N VAL A 39 -0.15 -22.44 5.77
CA VAL A 39 -1.37 -22.07 5.06
C VAL A 39 -1.23 -20.64 4.59
N ASP A 40 -0.91 -20.48 3.30
CA ASP A 40 -1.07 -19.21 2.61
C ASP A 40 -2.56 -18.84 2.64
N MET A 41 -2.89 -17.80 3.41
CA MET A 41 -4.24 -17.29 3.55
C MET A 41 -4.56 -16.22 2.49
N SER A 42 -3.64 -15.93 1.57
CA SER A 42 -3.90 -15.03 0.45
C SER A 42 -4.74 -15.69 -0.64
N PHE A 43 -5.54 -14.89 -1.33
CA PHE A 43 -6.29 -15.35 -2.50
C PHE A 43 -5.47 -15.19 -3.78
N SER A 44 -5.44 -16.22 -4.62
CA SER A 44 -4.98 -16.05 -6.00
C SER A 44 -5.96 -15.19 -6.80
N ALA A 45 -5.51 -14.60 -7.91
CA ALA A 45 -6.39 -13.88 -8.84
C ALA A 45 -7.57 -14.77 -9.31
N GLU A 46 -7.31 -16.06 -9.55
CA GLU A 46 -8.34 -17.05 -9.92
C GLU A 46 -9.39 -17.26 -8.82
N GLN A 47 -8.96 -17.31 -7.56
CA GLN A 47 -9.88 -17.41 -6.41
C GLN A 47 -10.71 -16.13 -6.25
N ILE A 48 -10.11 -14.96 -6.49
CA ILE A 48 -10.84 -13.68 -6.50
C ILE A 48 -11.88 -13.68 -7.64
N ALA A 49 -11.49 -14.12 -8.84
CA ALA A 49 -12.39 -14.23 -9.99
C ALA A 49 -13.56 -15.17 -9.71
N ALA A 50 -13.32 -16.33 -9.09
CA ALA A 50 -14.38 -17.26 -8.72
C ALA A 50 -15.40 -16.62 -7.76
N MET A 51 -14.95 -15.86 -6.76
CA MET A 51 -15.84 -15.13 -5.85
C MET A 51 -16.61 -14.01 -6.56
N LEU A 52 -15.98 -13.31 -7.51
CA LEU A 52 -16.62 -12.25 -8.28
C LEU A 52 -17.63 -12.79 -9.29
N TRP A 53 -17.42 -13.98 -9.85
CA TRP A 53 -18.39 -14.65 -10.73
C TRP A 53 -19.71 -14.94 -10.02
N GLU A 54 -19.65 -15.39 -8.76
CA GLU A 54 -20.85 -15.57 -7.93
C GLU A 54 -21.58 -14.23 -7.73
N TYR A 55 -20.84 -13.17 -7.43
CA TYR A 55 -21.40 -11.84 -7.25
C TYR A 55 -22.00 -11.27 -8.54
N GLU A 56 -21.33 -11.41 -9.68
CA GLU A 56 -21.82 -10.95 -10.98
C GLU A 56 -23.07 -11.71 -11.44
N THR A 57 -23.17 -13.00 -11.11
CA THR A 57 -24.36 -13.81 -11.38
C THR A 57 -25.58 -13.29 -10.63
N ASP A 58 -25.40 -12.81 -9.40
CA ASP A 58 -26.48 -12.31 -8.56
C ASP A 58 -26.83 -10.83 -8.84
N HIS A 59 -25.85 -10.02 -9.22
CA HIS A 59 -25.97 -8.56 -9.28
C HIS A 59 -25.92 -7.97 -10.70
N HIS A 60 -25.49 -8.74 -11.70
CA HIS A 60 -25.45 -8.35 -13.12
C HIS A 60 -24.83 -6.96 -13.35
N THR A 61 -23.66 -6.72 -12.76
CA THR A 61 -23.00 -5.42 -12.82
C THR A 61 -22.35 -5.15 -14.18
N GLY A 62 -22.20 -6.19 -15.02
CA GLY A 62 -21.57 -6.11 -16.34
C GLY A 62 -20.04 -6.02 -16.26
N MET A 63 -19.43 -6.45 -15.15
CA MET A 63 -17.99 -6.41 -14.96
C MET A 63 -17.26 -7.45 -15.81
N ASP A 64 -16.05 -7.12 -16.24
CA ASP A 64 -15.07 -8.11 -16.73
C ASP A 64 -14.43 -8.76 -15.50
N VAL A 65 -14.94 -9.93 -15.11
CA VAL A 65 -14.61 -10.59 -13.84
C VAL A 65 -13.11 -10.90 -13.75
N GLU A 66 -12.53 -11.41 -14.83
CA GLU A 66 -11.12 -11.77 -14.90
C GLU A 66 -10.23 -10.53 -14.78
N ALA A 67 -10.56 -9.45 -15.51
CA ALA A 67 -9.78 -8.21 -15.44
C ALA A 67 -9.88 -7.57 -14.05
N VAL A 68 -11.08 -7.50 -13.46
CA VAL A 68 -11.30 -6.92 -12.13
C VAL A 68 -10.56 -7.74 -11.06
N ALA A 69 -10.61 -9.07 -11.13
CA ALA A 69 -9.90 -9.93 -10.20
C ALA A 69 -8.39 -9.71 -10.24
N GLU A 70 -7.83 -9.61 -11.44
CA GLU A 70 -6.40 -9.35 -11.65
C GLU A 70 -6.01 -7.97 -11.09
N TYR A 71 -6.79 -6.92 -11.35
CA TYR A 71 -6.53 -5.59 -10.79
C TYR A 71 -6.62 -5.55 -9.26
N LEU A 72 -7.61 -6.24 -8.66
CA LEU A 72 -7.69 -6.37 -7.22
C LEU A 72 -6.48 -7.12 -6.65
N TYR A 73 -6.05 -8.20 -7.31
CA TYR A 73 -4.86 -8.94 -6.91
C TYR A 73 -3.60 -8.07 -6.97
N GLN A 74 -3.42 -7.25 -8.01
CA GLN A 74 -2.26 -6.35 -8.14
C GLN A 74 -2.15 -5.34 -6.98
N TYR A 75 -3.26 -4.84 -6.45
CA TYR A 75 -3.23 -3.90 -5.31
C TYR A 75 -3.12 -4.58 -3.95
N THR A 76 -3.70 -5.78 -3.81
CA THR A 76 -3.90 -6.43 -2.51
C THR A 76 -2.98 -7.61 -2.28
N SER A 77 -2.36 -8.14 -3.33
CA SER A 77 -1.64 -9.41 -3.35
C SER A 77 -2.45 -10.54 -2.72
N GLY A 78 -3.77 -10.53 -2.93
CA GLY A 78 -4.67 -11.55 -2.38
C GLY A 78 -5.04 -11.36 -0.92
N TYR A 79 -4.59 -10.30 -0.24
CA TYR A 79 -4.84 -10.09 1.18
C TYR A 79 -6.36 -10.04 1.49
N PRO A 80 -6.94 -11.02 2.22
CA PRO A 80 -8.39 -11.24 2.23
C PRO A 80 -9.23 -10.04 2.66
N TYR A 81 -8.79 -9.34 3.70
CA TYR A 81 -9.47 -8.15 4.18
C TYR A 81 -9.42 -7.01 3.16
N LEU A 82 -8.29 -6.82 2.46
CA LEU A 82 -8.13 -5.73 1.50
C LEU A 82 -8.97 -6.00 0.25
N VAL A 83 -8.99 -7.24 -0.25
CA VAL A 83 -9.88 -7.66 -1.34
C VAL A 83 -11.33 -7.34 -0.97
N SER A 84 -11.77 -7.82 0.19
CA SER A 84 -13.14 -7.61 0.67
C SER A 84 -13.48 -6.13 0.88
N ALA A 85 -12.54 -5.36 1.43
CA ALA A 85 -12.73 -3.94 1.69
C ALA A 85 -12.82 -3.13 0.39
N LEU A 86 -12.00 -3.45 -0.62
CA LEU A 86 -12.08 -2.79 -1.92
C LEU A 86 -13.41 -3.10 -2.62
N CYS A 87 -13.81 -4.38 -2.70
CA CYS A 87 -15.10 -4.76 -3.28
C CYS A 87 -16.27 -4.03 -2.59
N LYS A 88 -16.25 -3.97 -1.25
CA LYS A 88 -17.26 -3.24 -0.48
C LYS A 88 -17.26 -1.73 -0.77
N ILE A 89 -16.10 -1.12 -0.93
CA ILE A 89 -16.00 0.32 -1.25
C ILE A 89 -16.55 0.58 -2.66
N ILE A 90 -16.25 -0.30 -3.62
CA ILE A 90 -16.76 -0.21 -4.99
C ILE A 90 -18.29 -0.28 -4.97
N ASP A 91 -18.85 -1.31 -4.34
CA ASP A 91 -20.30 -1.54 -4.27
C ASP A 91 -21.06 -0.46 -3.50
N GLU A 92 -20.58 -0.06 -2.31
CA GLU A 92 -21.37 0.77 -1.39
C GLU A 92 -21.01 2.25 -1.39
N LYS A 93 -19.78 2.63 -1.77
CA LYS A 93 -19.29 4.02 -1.61
C LYS A 93 -19.09 4.76 -2.91
N LEU A 94 -18.66 4.08 -3.98
CA LEU A 94 -18.46 4.75 -5.26
C LEU A 94 -19.76 5.30 -5.86
N PRO A 95 -20.90 4.58 -5.84
CA PRO A 95 -22.17 5.11 -6.33
C PRO A 95 -22.63 6.41 -5.66
N LEU A 96 -22.14 6.69 -4.44
CA LEU A 96 -22.47 7.90 -3.69
C LEU A 96 -21.62 9.12 -4.12
N GLN A 97 -20.63 8.95 -4.99
CA GLN A 97 -19.79 10.03 -5.51
C GLN A 97 -20.34 10.51 -6.85
N GLU A 98 -20.48 11.82 -7.01
CA GLU A 98 -21.00 12.44 -8.25
C GLU A 98 -20.24 11.99 -9.51
N ALA A 99 -18.93 11.71 -9.39
CA ALA A 99 -18.10 11.23 -10.49
C ALA A 99 -18.50 9.83 -11.02
N PHE A 100 -19.21 9.03 -10.23
CA PHE A 100 -19.60 7.65 -10.54
C PHE A 100 -21.12 7.44 -10.47
N ALA A 101 -21.91 8.48 -10.19
CA ALA A 101 -23.36 8.37 -9.97
C ALA A 101 -24.13 7.91 -11.21
N ASP A 102 -23.64 8.23 -12.41
CA ASP A 102 -24.27 7.87 -13.69
C ASP A 102 -23.53 6.73 -14.43
N GLU A 103 -22.40 6.26 -13.89
CA GLU A 103 -21.62 5.19 -14.52
C GLU A 103 -22.35 3.85 -14.35
N HIS A 104 -22.78 3.27 -15.46
CA HIS A 104 -23.48 1.97 -15.46
C HIS A 104 -22.54 0.81 -15.10
N ASN A 105 -21.22 1.01 -15.14
CA ASN A 105 -20.23 0.02 -14.75
C ASN A 105 -19.09 0.70 -13.96
N ILE A 106 -19.14 0.54 -12.63
CA ILE A 106 -18.13 1.03 -11.67
C ILE A 106 -17.04 -0.02 -11.36
N TRP A 107 -17.23 -1.26 -11.82
CA TRP A 107 -16.30 -2.38 -11.65
C TRP A 107 -15.26 -2.36 -12.77
N THR A 108 -14.51 -1.26 -12.80
CA THR A 108 -13.47 -0.96 -13.79
C THR A 108 -12.14 -0.67 -13.09
N MET A 109 -11.06 -0.58 -13.86
CA MET A 109 -9.75 -0.18 -13.32
C MET A 109 -9.84 1.18 -12.60
N GLU A 110 -10.55 2.14 -13.19
CA GLU A 110 -10.76 3.47 -12.61
C GLU A 110 -11.55 3.44 -11.29
N GLY A 111 -12.56 2.57 -11.21
CA GLY A 111 -13.32 2.32 -9.99
C GLY A 111 -12.47 1.70 -8.89
N ILE A 112 -11.64 0.70 -9.23
CA ILE A 112 -10.70 0.07 -8.28
C ILE A 112 -9.70 1.11 -7.76
N GLU A 113 -9.11 1.92 -8.64
CA GLU A 113 -8.21 3.00 -8.22
C GLU A 113 -8.92 4.02 -7.30
N ALA A 114 -10.18 4.34 -7.57
CA ALA A 114 -10.98 5.21 -6.71
C ALA A 114 -11.21 4.56 -5.33
N ALA A 115 -11.52 3.27 -5.29
CA ALA A 115 -11.65 2.52 -4.06
C ALA A 115 -10.33 2.46 -3.26
N VAL A 116 -9.20 2.30 -3.93
CA VAL A 116 -7.87 2.36 -3.34
C VAL A 116 -7.59 3.74 -2.74
N ARG A 117 -7.96 4.84 -3.43
CA ARG A 117 -7.83 6.20 -2.86
C ARG A 117 -8.67 6.38 -1.59
N ILE A 118 -9.85 5.76 -1.54
CA ILE A 118 -10.74 5.83 -0.38
C ILE A 118 -10.15 5.02 0.79
N ILE A 119 -9.76 3.75 0.57
CA ILE A 119 -9.22 2.90 1.66
C ILE A 119 -7.94 3.51 2.25
N LEU A 120 -7.09 4.10 1.42
CA LEU A 120 -5.87 4.81 1.84
C LEU A 120 -6.13 6.08 2.67
N ARG A 121 -7.37 6.56 2.78
CA ARG A 121 -7.75 7.71 3.62
C ARG A 121 -8.66 7.33 4.78
N MET A 122 -9.20 6.11 4.76
CA MET A 122 -10.05 5.61 5.83
C MET A 122 -9.26 5.35 7.11
N LYS A 123 -9.94 5.49 8.24
CA LYS A 123 -9.53 4.89 9.50
C LYS A 123 -10.03 3.45 9.48
N ALA A 124 -9.13 2.49 9.55
CA ALA A 124 -9.43 1.08 9.56
C ALA A 124 -8.54 0.42 10.62
N ALA A 125 -9.10 -0.52 11.38
CA ALA A 125 -8.38 -1.21 12.45
C ALA A 125 -7.06 -1.83 11.96
N LEU A 126 -7.04 -2.35 10.72
CA LEU A 126 -5.83 -2.86 10.08
C LEU A 126 -4.69 -1.82 10.04
N PHE A 127 -4.99 -0.59 9.61
CA PHE A 127 -3.99 0.46 9.55
C PHE A 127 -3.66 1.01 10.94
N ASP A 128 -4.62 1.08 11.86
CA ASP A 128 -4.35 1.50 13.23
C ASP A 128 -3.39 0.52 13.93
N SER A 129 -3.58 -0.79 13.74
CA SER A 129 -2.65 -1.83 14.19
C SER A 129 -1.27 -1.67 13.55
N MET A 130 -1.19 -1.39 12.25
CA MET A 130 0.08 -1.15 11.56
C MET A 130 0.86 0.02 12.17
N ILE A 131 0.21 1.17 12.37
CA ILE A 131 0.86 2.34 12.99
C ILE A 131 1.30 2.02 14.42
N LYS A 132 0.47 1.29 15.18
CA LYS A 132 0.81 0.86 16.53
C LYS A 132 2.05 -0.03 16.55
N HIS A 133 2.11 -1.06 15.70
CA HIS A 133 3.26 -1.97 15.66
C HIS A 133 4.55 -1.23 15.26
N ILE A 134 4.49 -0.35 14.24
CA ILE A 134 5.65 0.46 13.82
C ILE A 134 6.13 1.41 14.93
N THR A 135 5.22 1.86 15.79
CA THR A 135 5.56 2.70 16.95
C THR A 135 6.16 1.87 18.10
N GLU A 136 5.65 0.66 18.33
CA GLU A 136 6.09 -0.24 19.40
C GLU A 136 7.41 -0.95 19.08
N TYR A 137 7.73 -1.14 17.80
CA TYR A 137 8.94 -1.83 17.33
C TYR A 137 9.77 -0.91 16.40
N PRO A 138 10.70 -0.10 16.95
CA PRO A 138 11.51 0.84 16.16
C PRO A 138 12.36 0.16 15.07
N ASP A 139 12.91 -1.02 15.34
CA ASP A 139 13.70 -1.76 14.34
C ASP A 139 12.86 -2.17 13.13
N LEU A 140 11.57 -2.48 13.34
CA LEU A 140 10.60 -2.73 12.25
C LEU A 140 10.37 -1.45 11.43
N LYS A 141 10.22 -0.30 12.11
CA LYS A 141 10.08 1.00 11.44
C LYS A 141 11.29 1.29 10.55
N GLU A 142 12.49 1.16 11.09
CA GLU A 142 13.75 1.40 10.37
C GLU A 142 13.92 0.45 9.19
N MET A 143 13.59 -0.84 9.37
CA MET A 143 13.61 -1.83 8.30
C MET A 143 12.68 -1.45 7.14
N LEU A 144 11.42 -1.14 7.44
CA LEU A 144 10.44 -0.71 6.43
C LEU A 144 10.82 0.61 5.78
N TYR A 145 11.40 1.54 6.54
CA TYR A 145 11.90 2.82 6.03
C TYR A 145 13.04 2.61 5.03
N ALA A 146 14.02 1.75 5.37
CA ALA A 146 15.16 1.43 4.51
C ALA A 146 14.69 0.79 3.20
N MET A 147 13.80 -0.20 3.28
CA MET A 147 13.21 -0.83 2.09
C MET A 147 12.50 0.18 1.19
N LEU A 148 11.66 1.05 1.77
CA LEU A 148 10.78 1.92 0.97
C LEU A 148 11.47 3.21 0.50
N LEU A 149 12.12 3.95 1.39
CA LEU A 149 12.68 5.26 1.08
C LEU A 149 14.13 5.23 0.60
N LYS A 150 14.91 4.23 1.02
CA LYS A 150 16.29 4.05 0.53
C LYS A 150 16.38 3.02 -0.60
N GLY A 151 15.39 2.13 -0.71
CA GLY A 151 15.39 1.07 -1.72
C GLY A 151 16.34 -0.07 -1.37
N GLU A 152 16.68 -0.23 -0.09
CA GLU A 152 17.57 -1.29 0.37
C GLU A 152 16.90 -2.66 0.24
N GLN A 153 17.61 -3.61 -0.37
CA GLN A 153 17.17 -5.00 -0.43
C GLN A 153 17.61 -5.73 0.84
N ILE A 154 16.64 -6.24 1.60
CA ILE A 154 16.90 -6.92 2.87
C ILE A 154 16.82 -8.43 2.64
N VAL A 155 17.93 -9.13 2.86
CA VAL A 155 18.01 -10.58 2.71
C VAL A 155 17.11 -11.25 3.75
N TYR A 156 16.30 -12.21 3.33
CA TYR A 156 15.44 -12.96 4.22
C TYR A 156 16.28 -13.81 5.18
N SER A 157 15.95 -13.75 6.47
CA SER A 157 16.50 -14.63 7.49
C SER A 157 15.46 -14.85 8.57
N GLN A 158 15.03 -16.11 8.72
CA GLN A 158 14.03 -16.51 9.71
C GLN A 158 14.53 -16.32 11.15
N ASP A 159 15.85 -16.29 11.37
CA ASP A 159 16.46 -16.03 12.68
C ASP A 159 16.51 -14.53 13.03
N ASN A 160 16.21 -13.65 12.07
CA ASN A 160 16.12 -12.22 12.32
C ASN A 160 14.75 -11.89 12.90
N HIS A 161 14.73 -11.52 14.18
CA HIS A 161 13.50 -11.21 14.90
C HIS A 161 12.65 -10.09 14.27
N THR A 162 13.28 -9.09 13.64
CA THR A 162 12.54 -8.00 12.97
C THR A 162 11.83 -8.51 11.72
N ILE A 163 12.46 -9.41 10.96
CA ILE A 163 11.86 -10.06 9.78
C ILE A 163 10.72 -10.98 10.23
N GLU A 164 10.95 -11.79 11.25
CA GLU A 164 9.94 -12.67 11.85
C GLU A 164 8.68 -11.88 12.27
N LEU A 165 8.84 -10.77 13.01
CA LEU A 165 7.73 -9.91 13.41
C LEU A 165 7.00 -9.30 12.21
N ALA A 166 7.74 -8.83 11.21
CA ALA A 166 7.15 -8.22 10.01
C ALA A 166 6.34 -9.23 9.18
N CYS A 167 6.83 -10.47 9.06
CA CYS A 167 6.10 -11.58 8.44
C CYS A 167 4.86 -11.95 9.27
N MET A 168 5.00 -12.06 10.59
CA MET A 168 3.89 -12.38 11.51
C MET A 168 2.75 -11.35 11.42
N PHE A 169 3.09 -10.06 11.30
CA PHE A 169 2.09 -9.01 11.08
C PHE A 169 1.55 -8.95 9.64
N GLY A 170 2.14 -9.70 8.71
CA GLY A 170 1.76 -9.71 7.30
C GLY A 170 2.16 -8.44 6.55
N TYR A 171 3.15 -7.69 7.01
CA TYR A 171 3.61 -6.46 6.34
C TYR A 171 4.63 -6.73 5.25
N ILE A 172 5.35 -7.84 5.33
CA ILE A 172 6.31 -8.29 4.33
C ILE A 172 6.06 -9.75 3.97
N GLN A 173 6.57 -10.14 2.81
CA GLN A 173 6.58 -11.50 2.29
C GLN A 173 7.99 -11.83 1.81
N ASP A 174 8.37 -13.09 1.94
CA ASP A 174 9.59 -13.64 1.36
C ASP A 174 9.42 -13.80 -0.16
N ASP A 175 10.43 -13.38 -0.93
CA ASP A 175 10.51 -13.60 -2.38
C ASP A 175 11.52 -14.68 -2.78
N GLY A 176 12.04 -15.41 -1.80
CA GLY A 176 12.97 -16.53 -1.91
C GLY A 176 14.43 -16.16 -1.62
N ILE A 177 14.77 -14.87 -1.62
CA ILE A 177 16.12 -14.35 -1.32
C ILE A 177 16.03 -13.17 -0.37
N SER A 178 15.03 -12.31 -0.57
CA SER A 178 14.84 -11.07 0.16
C SER A 178 13.39 -10.93 0.60
N VAL A 179 13.14 -9.86 1.34
CA VAL A 179 11.78 -9.50 1.72
C VAL A 179 11.27 -8.33 0.89
N LYS A 180 9.99 -8.36 0.56
CA LYS A 180 9.25 -7.25 -0.05
C LYS A 180 8.01 -6.93 0.78
N VAL A 181 7.50 -5.72 0.69
CA VAL A 181 6.24 -5.37 1.35
C VAL A 181 5.12 -6.21 0.76
N ALA A 182 4.17 -6.62 1.61
CA ALA A 182 3.21 -7.66 1.27
C ALA A 182 2.25 -7.27 0.14
N ASN A 183 1.90 -5.97 0.02
CA ASN A 183 1.04 -5.47 -1.04
C ASN A 183 1.20 -3.96 -1.26
N ARG A 184 0.73 -3.50 -2.41
CA ARG A 184 0.83 -2.10 -2.86
C ARG A 184 0.09 -1.11 -1.98
N ILE A 185 -1.03 -1.53 -1.35
CA ILE A 185 -1.77 -0.66 -0.41
C ILE A 185 -0.92 -0.40 0.84
N PHE A 186 -0.25 -1.42 1.37
CA PHE A 186 0.67 -1.26 2.50
C PHE A 186 1.86 -0.39 2.13
N GLU A 187 2.49 -0.64 0.97
CA GLU A 187 3.56 0.23 0.46
C GLU A 187 3.12 1.69 0.41
N THR A 188 1.99 1.96 -0.26
CA THR A 188 1.47 3.32 -0.41
C THR A 188 1.13 3.96 0.94
N ARG A 189 0.58 3.20 1.88
CA ARG A 189 0.25 3.70 3.22
C ARG A 189 1.51 4.06 4.01
N LEU A 190 2.53 3.22 3.97
CA LEU A 190 3.81 3.42 4.64
C LEU A 190 4.62 4.55 4.00
N TYR A 191 4.66 4.63 2.67
CA TYR A 191 5.21 5.78 1.95
C TYR A 191 4.55 7.08 2.40
N ASN A 192 3.22 7.09 2.46
CA ASN A 192 2.49 8.28 2.86
C ASN A 192 2.83 8.72 4.28
N LEU A 193 2.98 7.78 5.21
CA LEU A 193 3.41 8.01 6.59
C LEU A 193 4.83 8.60 6.63
N PHE A 194 5.84 7.89 6.12
CA PHE A 194 7.24 8.30 6.25
C PHE A 194 7.53 9.62 5.54
N LEU A 195 6.97 9.83 4.34
CA LEU A 195 7.12 11.11 3.66
C LEU A 195 6.45 12.26 4.44
N SER A 196 5.33 12.02 5.13
CA SER A 196 4.68 13.06 5.94
C SER A 196 5.48 13.45 7.18
N GLU A 197 6.22 12.51 7.77
CA GLU A 197 7.13 12.78 8.89
C GLU A 197 8.32 13.65 8.45
N GLU A 198 8.78 13.48 7.21
CA GLU A 198 9.93 14.21 6.64
C GLU A 198 9.53 15.59 6.04
N GLU A 199 8.30 15.74 5.56
CA GLU A 199 7.80 16.92 4.83
C GLU A 199 7.96 18.25 5.58
N LEU A 200 7.82 18.25 6.91
CA LEU A 200 7.86 19.48 7.72
C LEU A 200 9.26 20.07 7.87
N SER A 201 10.31 19.27 7.63
CA SER A 201 11.70 19.65 7.90
C SER A 201 12.55 19.86 6.64
N ASN A 202 12.03 19.52 5.46
CA ASN A 202 12.86 19.38 4.26
C ASN A 202 12.69 20.54 3.25
N ALA A 203 13.77 21.29 3.01
CA ALA A 203 13.82 22.44 2.12
C ALA A 203 13.45 22.09 0.66
N ILE A 204 13.79 20.89 0.19
CA ILE A 204 13.51 20.45 -1.20
C ILE A 204 12.01 20.39 -1.50
N CYS A 205 11.18 20.15 -0.47
CA CYS A 205 9.74 20.09 -0.60
C CYS A 205 9.13 21.49 -0.78
N ARG A 206 9.82 22.55 -0.35
CA ARG A 206 9.44 23.95 -0.57
C ARG A 206 9.70 24.36 -2.02
N GLU A 207 10.88 24.06 -2.57
CA GLU A 207 11.22 24.34 -3.97
C GLU A 207 10.25 23.68 -4.95
N ALA A 208 9.91 22.40 -4.72
CA ALA A 208 8.91 21.69 -5.52
C ALA A 208 7.53 22.36 -5.47
N LYS A 209 7.19 23.00 -4.33
CA LYS A 209 5.92 23.69 -4.15
C LYS A 209 5.88 25.06 -4.82
N GLU A 210 7.00 25.71 -5.06
CA GLU A 210 7.06 27.04 -5.67
C GLU A 210 7.10 26.96 -7.20
N ASN A 211 7.68 25.88 -7.76
CA ASN A 211 7.83 25.67 -9.21
C ASN A 211 6.76 24.77 -9.87
N LYS A 212 5.64 24.51 -9.18
CA LYS A 212 4.60 23.51 -9.53
C LYS A 212 4.05 23.56 -10.96
N SER A 213 3.85 24.74 -11.54
CA SER A 213 3.17 24.91 -12.84
C SER A 213 3.98 24.42 -14.04
N GLN A 214 5.26 24.12 -13.84
CA GLN A 214 6.19 23.78 -14.91
C GLN A 214 6.24 22.27 -15.24
N PHE A 215 5.68 21.42 -14.37
CA PHE A 215 5.87 19.96 -14.42
C PHE A 215 4.71 19.17 -15.03
N VAL A 216 3.57 19.83 -15.27
CA VAL A 216 2.36 19.21 -15.80
C VAL A 216 2.02 19.82 -17.15
N TYR A 217 2.02 19.00 -18.19
CA TYR A 217 1.63 19.37 -19.55
C TYR A 217 0.46 18.49 -19.99
N ASP A 218 -0.65 19.11 -20.36
CA ASP A 218 -1.88 18.39 -20.77
C ASP A 218 -2.29 17.29 -19.75
N GLY A 219 -2.19 17.63 -18.46
CA GLY A 219 -2.46 16.76 -17.33
C GLY A 219 -1.51 15.55 -17.16
N ARG A 220 -0.48 15.42 -17.99
CA ARG A 220 0.59 14.42 -17.85
C ARG A 220 1.81 15.02 -17.15
N LEU A 221 2.47 14.21 -16.34
CA LEU A 221 3.73 14.59 -15.70
C LEU A 221 4.86 14.50 -16.72
N ASN A 222 5.64 15.58 -16.87
CA ASN A 222 6.86 15.56 -17.67
C ASN A 222 8.02 15.08 -16.79
N MET A 223 8.29 13.78 -16.80
CA MET A 223 9.31 13.15 -15.96
C MET A 223 10.73 13.63 -16.28
N GLU A 224 11.02 13.90 -17.55
CA GLU A 224 12.33 14.44 -17.97
C GLU A 224 12.59 15.79 -17.31
N ARG A 225 11.63 16.71 -17.42
CA ARG A 225 11.73 18.04 -16.79
C ARG A 225 11.74 17.98 -15.26
N ILE A 226 11.00 17.05 -14.67
CA ILE A 226 11.02 16.83 -13.21
C ILE A 226 12.41 16.39 -12.76
N LEU A 227 13.06 15.47 -13.49
CA LEU A 227 14.40 14.98 -13.16
C LEU A 227 15.45 16.08 -13.34
N GLU A 228 15.40 16.83 -14.44
CA GLU A 228 16.29 17.99 -14.67
C GLU A 228 16.20 18.99 -13.52
N LYS A 229 14.97 19.42 -13.17
CA LYS A 229 14.75 20.37 -12.08
C LYS A 229 15.04 19.79 -10.70
N PHE A 230 14.84 18.50 -10.50
CA PHE A 230 15.25 17.85 -9.26
C PHE A 230 16.76 17.97 -9.07
N VAL A 231 17.56 17.64 -10.09
CA VAL A 231 19.03 17.72 -10.04
C VAL A 231 19.50 19.17 -9.80
N GLU A 232 18.90 20.15 -10.49
CA GLU A 232 19.20 21.57 -10.26
C GLU A 232 18.94 21.99 -8.81
N HIS A 233 17.70 21.86 -8.31
CA HIS A 233 17.36 22.29 -6.95
C HIS A 233 18.11 21.49 -5.88
N PHE A 234 18.38 20.20 -6.14
CA PHE A 234 19.16 19.38 -5.23
C PHE A 234 20.58 19.92 -5.10
N ASN A 235 21.24 20.24 -6.21
CA ASN A 235 22.58 20.83 -6.20
C ASN A 235 22.59 22.24 -5.59
N ASP A 236 21.55 23.05 -5.81
CA ASP A 236 21.46 24.39 -5.22
C ASP A 236 21.33 24.34 -3.69
N ILE A 237 20.58 23.39 -3.15
CA ILE A 237 20.36 23.25 -1.70
C ILE A 237 21.52 22.51 -1.01
N TYR A 238 22.06 21.47 -1.66
CA TYR A 238 22.98 20.52 -1.03
C TYR A 238 24.37 20.48 -1.66
N GLY A 239 24.62 21.17 -2.77
CA GLY A 239 25.86 21.07 -3.55
C GLY A 239 27.12 21.61 -2.86
N GLU A 240 26.98 22.52 -1.88
CA GLU A 240 28.11 22.97 -1.05
C GLU A 240 28.48 21.97 0.05
N ASN A 241 27.61 20.99 0.35
CA ASN A 241 27.95 19.92 1.28
C ASN A 241 28.86 18.93 0.57
N ASN A 242 30.17 19.13 0.76
CA ASN A 242 31.26 18.28 0.27
C ASN A 242 31.25 16.83 0.83
N ASN A 243 30.18 16.45 1.53
CA ASN A 243 29.95 15.08 1.95
C ASN A 243 29.16 14.42 0.83
N LYS A 244 29.81 13.42 0.20
CA LYS A 244 29.25 12.38 -0.65
C LYS A 244 27.75 12.54 -0.85
N PHE A 245 27.31 12.74 -2.09
CA PHE A 245 25.98 12.29 -2.49
C PHE A 245 25.77 10.91 -1.85
N VAL A 246 25.05 10.86 -0.73
CA VAL A 246 24.84 9.62 -0.02
C VAL A 246 23.72 9.01 -0.82
N GLU A 247 24.10 8.15 -1.76
CA GLU A 247 23.24 7.42 -2.67
C GLU A 247 21.98 6.90 -1.94
N ASP A 248 22.14 6.53 -0.66
CA ASP A 248 21.09 6.10 0.28
C ASP A 248 19.92 7.09 0.45
N TYR A 249 20.11 8.41 0.25
CA TYR A 249 19.04 9.41 0.40
C TYR A 249 18.50 9.96 -0.92
N GLY A 250 19.12 9.63 -2.08
CA GLY A 250 18.69 10.14 -3.38
C GLY A 250 17.22 9.78 -3.69
N ARG A 251 16.85 8.52 -3.45
CA ARG A 251 15.46 8.03 -3.58
C ARG A 251 14.52 8.80 -2.65
N LYS A 252 14.89 9.00 -1.37
CA LYS A 252 14.08 9.78 -0.42
C LYS A 252 13.82 11.21 -0.90
N PHE A 253 14.88 11.93 -1.28
CA PHE A 253 14.76 13.32 -1.73
C PHE A 253 13.95 13.44 -3.01
N PHE A 254 14.12 12.51 -3.95
CA PHE A 254 13.33 12.47 -5.17
C PHE A 254 11.85 12.22 -4.89
N LEU A 255 11.51 11.28 -4.00
CA LEU A 255 10.13 11.03 -3.58
C LEU A 255 9.50 12.25 -2.88
N LEU A 256 10.26 12.95 -2.03
CA LEU A 256 9.82 14.19 -1.38
C LEU A 256 9.59 15.34 -2.38
N TYR A 257 10.38 15.38 -3.45
CA TYR A 257 10.23 16.36 -4.54
C TYR A 257 9.01 16.05 -5.41
N LEU A 258 8.77 14.77 -5.72
CA LEU A 258 7.64 14.31 -6.54
C LEU A 258 6.28 14.49 -5.86
N ARG A 259 6.19 14.18 -4.56
CA ARG A 259 4.94 14.17 -3.79
C ARG A 259 4.08 15.43 -3.98
N PRO A 260 4.58 16.67 -3.78
CA PRO A 260 3.76 17.88 -3.98
C PRO A 260 3.34 18.11 -5.44
N ILE A 261 4.16 17.69 -6.41
CA ILE A 261 3.86 17.80 -7.84
C ILE A 261 2.68 16.88 -8.19
N ILE A 262 2.72 15.63 -7.75
CA ILE A 262 1.66 14.63 -7.97
C ILE A 262 0.36 15.01 -7.24
N MET A 263 0.45 15.42 -5.97
CA MET A 263 -0.73 15.87 -5.21
C MET A 263 -1.40 17.10 -5.86
N SER A 264 -0.63 17.92 -6.59
CA SER A 264 -1.19 19.01 -7.38
C SER A 264 -1.87 18.53 -8.66
N SER A 265 -1.27 17.60 -9.41
CA SER A 265 -1.88 17.06 -10.64
C SER A 265 -3.18 16.29 -10.35
N LEU A 266 -3.24 15.57 -9.22
CA LEU A 266 -4.46 14.91 -8.72
C LEU A 266 -5.58 15.89 -8.34
N ARG A 267 -5.26 17.16 -8.08
CA ARG A 267 -6.25 18.21 -7.85
C ARG A 267 -6.88 18.71 -9.16
N TYR A 268 -6.18 18.52 -10.28
CA TYR A 268 -6.62 18.89 -11.63
C TYR A 268 -7.14 17.71 -12.47
N ARG A 269 -7.00 16.46 -11.99
CA ARG A 269 -7.53 15.24 -12.64
C ARG A 269 -8.22 14.33 -11.63
N ILE A 270 -9.51 14.06 -11.86
CA ILE A 270 -10.25 12.93 -11.26
C ILE A 270 -9.82 11.57 -11.88
N LYS A 271 -8.86 11.53 -12.82
CA LYS A 271 -8.42 10.29 -13.48
C LYS A 271 -6.94 9.99 -13.27
N GLY A 272 -6.67 8.83 -12.64
CA GLY A 272 -5.67 7.89 -13.13
C GLY A 272 -4.20 8.14 -12.85
N ILE A 273 -3.81 8.57 -11.63
CA ILE A 273 -2.40 8.44 -11.20
C ILE A 273 -2.36 8.02 -9.72
N LEU A 274 -2.21 6.72 -9.47
CA LEU A 274 -1.65 6.21 -8.22
C LEU A 274 -0.20 5.78 -8.49
N ILE A 275 0.76 6.39 -7.80
CA ILE A 275 2.15 5.89 -7.65
C ILE A 275 2.33 5.80 -6.13
N VAL A 276 2.74 4.70 -5.50
CA VAL A 276 3.68 3.63 -5.89
C VAL A 276 2.96 2.32 -6.08
#